data_AF-A0A7C8HDG6-F1
#
_entry.id   AF-A0A7C8HDG6-F1
#
_cell.length_a   1.000
_cell.length_b   1.000
_cell.length_c   1.000
_cell.angle_alpha   90.00
_cell.angle_beta   90.00
_cell.angle_gamma   90.00
#
_symmetry.space_group_name_H-M   'P 1'
#
loop_
_entity.id
_entity.type
_entity.pdbx_description
1 polymer ?
#
loop_
_entity_poly.entity_id
_entity_poly.type
_entity_poly.pdbx_seq_one_letter_code
_entity_poly.pdbx_strand_id
1 'polypeptide(L)'
;MKYFNTIKVYHRCGGCGKKRQFVNTGKFRINANGKNVDIWLIYQCVKCKHSWNLVIYKRKKASSISMEEYQLFLENDEELAYRYGNDMAFLKRNNAEFK
;
A
#
# COMPACT_ATOMS: atom_id res chain seq x y z
N MET A 1 -8.70 -14.18 -6.52
CA MET A 1 -8.03 -12.96 -6.00
C MET A 1 -7.84 -12.02 -7.18
N LYS A 2 -8.65 -10.96 -7.30
CA LYS A 2 -8.50 -9.94 -8.35
C LYS A 2 -7.35 -9.03 -7.92
N TYR A 3 -6.29 -8.97 -8.71
CA TYR A 3 -5.21 -8.01 -8.51
C TYR A 3 -5.54 -6.77 -9.33
N PHE A 4 -5.39 -5.59 -8.74
CA PHE A 4 -5.63 -4.34 -9.48
C PHE A 4 -4.63 -4.23 -10.63
N ASN A 5 -5.13 -3.83 -11.80
CA ASN A 5 -4.27 -3.54 -12.94
C ASN A 5 -3.63 -2.16 -12.74
N THR A 6 -2.62 -2.10 -11.87
CA THR A 6 -1.82 -0.92 -11.61
C THR A 6 -0.43 -1.04 -12.23
N ILE A 7 0.39 0.01 -12.11
CA ILE A 7 1.80 -0.03 -12.47
C ILE A 7 2.45 -1.30 -11.88
N LYS A 8 3.16 -2.04 -12.75
CA LYS A 8 3.90 -3.24 -12.34
C LYS A 8 5.11 -2.81 -11.53
N VAL A 9 5.18 -3.28 -10.29
CA VAL A 9 6.27 -2.96 -9.38
C VAL A 9 7.03 -4.19 -8.94
N TYR A 10 8.32 -3.98 -8.69
CA TYR A 10 9.24 -4.99 -8.21
C TYR A 10 9.91 -4.53 -6.92
N HIS A 11 10.12 -5.47 -6.01
CA HIS A 11 10.82 -5.23 -4.74
C HIS A 11 11.50 -6.52 -4.28
N ARG A 12 12.51 -6.42 -3.40
CA ARG A 12 13.10 -7.61 -2.75
C ARG A 12 12.07 -8.25 -1.83
N CYS A 13 11.69 -9.49 -2.12
CA CYS A 13 10.68 -10.18 -1.32
C CYS A 13 11.32 -10.85 -0.09
N GLY A 14 10.83 -10.52 1.11
CA GLY A 14 11.29 -11.15 2.36
C GLY A 14 11.11 -12.67 2.37
N GLY A 15 9.98 -13.17 1.86
CA GLY A 15 9.73 -14.61 1.78
C GLY A 15 10.49 -15.36 0.67
N CYS A 16 10.87 -14.69 -0.42
CA CYS A 16 11.63 -15.33 -1.52
C CYS A 16 13.14 -15.08 -1.46
N GLY A 17 13.61 -14.14 -0.65
CA GLY A 17 15.01 -13.69 -0.60
C GLY A 17 15.50 -12.89 -1.81
N LYS A 18 14.74 -12.81 -2.90
CA LYS A 18 15.11 -12.16 -4.18
C LYS A 18 14.04 -11.20 -4.70
N LYS A 19 14.40 -10.40 -5.71
CA LYS A 19 13.48 -9.48 -6.38
C LYS A 19 12.31 -10.23 -7.01
N ARG A 20 11.09 -9.78 -6.74
CA ARG A 20 9.84 -10.36 -7.26
C ARG A 20 8.89 -9.24 -7.65
N GLN A 21 7.95 -9.59 -8.52
CA GLN A 21 6.81 -8.73 -8.79
C GLN A 21 5.89 -8.73 -7.58
N PHE A 22 5.41 -7.54 -7.24
CA PHE A 22 4.38 -7.31 -6.25
C PHE A 22 3.14 -6.72 -6.91
N VAL A 23 1.98 -7.05 -6.36
CA VAL A 23 0.68 -6.63 -6.87
C VAL A 23 -0.10 -5.95 -5.77
N ASN A 24 -0.77 -4.86 -6.13
CA ASN A 24 -1.67 -4.14 -5.25
C ASN A 24 -2.84 -5.06 -4.86
N THR A 25 -3.08 -5.20 -3.55
CA THR A 25 -4.15 -6.06 -3.02
C THR A 25 -5.49 -5.35 -2.89
N GLY A 26 -5.53 -4.03 -3.05
CA GLY A 26 -6.68 -3.19 -2.72
C GLY A 26 -6.86 -2.90 -1.24
N LYS A 27 -6.03 -3.52 -0.37
CA LYS A 27 -6.25 -3.48 1.07
C LYS A 27 -5.34 -2.49 1.77
N PHE A 28 -5.91 -1.76 2.71
CA PHE A 28 -5.16 -0.91 3.61
C PHE A 28 -4.99 -1.58 4.97
N ARG A 29 -3.85 -1.30 5.61
CA ARG A 29 -3.65 -1.56 7.04
C ARG A 29 -3.67 -0.23 7.75
N ILE A 30 -4.44 -0.14 8.82
CA ILE A 30 -4.53 1.03 9.67
C ILE A 30 -4.17 0.59 11.09
N ASN A 31 -3.18 1.24 11.69
CA ASN A 31 -2.86 1.05 13.10
C ASN A 31 -3.02 2.40 13.81
N ALA A 32 -3.76 2.43 14.92
CA ALA A 32 -3.89 3.60 15.77
C ALA A 32 -2.97 3.48 16.99
N ASN A 33 -2.36 4.60 17.40
CA ASN A 33 -1.61 4.72 18.64
C ASN A 33 -1.84 6.12 19.22
N GLY A 34 -2.77 6.17 20.19
CA GLY A 34 -3.30 7.43 20.71
C GLY A 34 -3.92 8.27 19.58
N LYS A 35 -3.50 9.53 19.49
CA LYS A 35 -3.99 10.48 18.47
C LYS A 35 -3.39 10.28 17.07
N ASN A 36 -2.45 9.36 16.90
CA ASN A 36 -1.76 9.15 15.64
C ASN A 36 -2.16 7.84 14.99
N VAL A 37 -2.14 7.81 13.67
CA VAL A 37 -2.35 6.62 12.85
C VAL A 37 -1.17 6.39 11.91
N ASP A 38 -0.89 5.12 11.68
CA ASP A 38 -0.05 4.64 10.60
C ASP A 38 -0.96 3.92 9.60
N ILE A 39 -0.84 4.28 8.31
CA ILE A 39 -1.65 3.71 7.24
C ILE A 39 -0.73 3.20 6.13
N TRP A 40 -0.97 1.97 5.69
CA TRP A 40 -0.24 1.34 4.60
C TRP A 40 -1.18 0.81 3.53
N LEU A 41 -0.74 0.86 2.26
CA LEU A 41 -1.30 0.05 1.19
C LEU A 41 -0.56 -1.29 1.12
N ILE A 42 -1.31 -2.39 1.14
CA ILE A 42 -0.73 -3.73 1.14
C ILE A 42 -0.49 -4.18 -0.30
N TYR A 43 0.77 -4.43 -0.63
CA TYR A 43 1.19 -5.15 -1.81
C TYR A 43 1.53 -6.58 -1.46
N GLN A 44 1.41 -7.50 -2.41
CA GLN A 44 1.71 -8.91 -2.19
C GLN A 44 2.58 -9.50 -3.28
N CYS A 45 3.57 -10.30 -2.88
CA CYS A 45 4.41 -11.05 -3.82
C CYS A 45 3.55 -12.03 -4.62
N VAL A 46 3.63 -11.96 -5.95
CA VAL A 46 2.84 -12.84 -6.83
C VAL A 46 3.16 -14.33 -6.59
N LYS A 47 4.40 -14.64 -6.20
CA LYS A 47 4.92 -16.01 -6.05
C LYS A 47 4.65 -16.64 -4.69
N CYS A 48 5.02 -15.98 -3.59
CA CYS A 48 4.95 -16.58 -2.24
C CYS A 48 3.92 -15.93 -1.33
N LYS A 49 3.14 -14.96 -1.82
CA LYS A 49 2.10 -14.26 -1.06
C LYS A 49 2.59 -13.45 0.16
N HIS A 50 3.90 -13.28 0.31
CA HIS A 50 4.47 -12.37 1.32
C HIS A 50 4.02 -10.93 1.08
N SER A 51 3.57 -10.27 2.14
CA SER A 51 3.09 -8.88 2.10
C SER A 51 4.23 -7.87 2.14
N TRP A 52 4.02 -6.75 1.49
CA TRP A 52 4.87 -5.57 1.55
C TRP A 52 3.98 -4.36 1.76
N ASN A 53 4.15 -3.67 2.89
CA ASN A 53 3.27 -2.58 3.32
C ASN A 53 3.88 -1.25 2.88
N LEU A 54 3.31 -0.62 1.85
CA LEU A 54 3.76 0.68 1.37
C LEU A 54 3.17 1.77 2.26
N VAL A 55 4.01 2.63 2.79
CA VAL A 55 3.63 3.69 3.73
C VAL A 55 2.85 4.80 3.00
N ILE A 56 1.60 5.00 3.40
CA ILE A 56 0.78 6.15 3.02
C ILE A 56 1.01 7.26 4.04
N TYR A 57 0.74 6.95 5.31
CA TYR A 57 0.94 7.82 6.45
C TYR A 57 1.75 7.12 7.53
N LYS A 58 2.71 7.84 8.08
CA LYS A 58 3.51 7.41 9.23
C LYS A 58 3.29 8.40 10.36
N ARG A 59 2.73 7.92 11.47
CA ARG A 59 2.46 8.70 12.69
C ARG A 59 1.71 10.01 12.42
N LYS A 60 0.75 9.98 11.49
CA LYS A 60 -0.07 11.16 11.16
C LYS A 60 -1.14 11.34 12.22
N LYS A 61 -1.41 12.57 12.65
CA LYS A 61 -2.54 12.84 13.57
C LYS A 61 -3.83 12.43 12.88
N ALA A 62 -4.68 11.65 13.55
CA ALA A 62 -5.96 11.23 12.99
C ALA A 62 -6.83 12.43 12.61
N SER A 63 -6.80 13.49 13.43
CA SER A 63 -7.53 14.74 13.20
C SER A 63 -7.03 15.57 12.01
N SER A 64 -5.92 15.21 11.36
CA SER A 64 -5.44 15.88 10.15
C SER A 64 -5.69 15.07 8.87
N ILE A 65 -6.44 13.98 8.97
CA ILE A 65 -6.99 13.23 7.84
C ILE A 65 -8.48 13.59 7.78
N SER A 66 -9.00 13.91 6.60
CA SER A 66 -10.43 14.19 6.49
C SER A 66 -11.24 12.95 6.84
N MET A 67 -12.47 13.13 7.33
CA MET A 67 -13.32 11.98 7.65
C MET A 67 -13.61 11.14 6.42
N GLU A 68 -13.82 11.77 5.25
CA GLU A 68 -14.05 11.04 4.00
C GLU A 68 -12.81 10.22 3.60
N GLU A 69 -11.61 10.82 3.63
CA GLU A 69 -10.38 10.10 3.28
C GLU A 69 -10.12 8.93 4.25
N TYR A 70 -10.36 9.13 5.55
CA TYR A 70 -10.19 8.10 6.55
C TYR A 70 -11.16 6.92 6.34
N GLN A 71 -12.41 7.21 5.96
CA GLN A 71 -13.42 6.19 5.67
C GLN A 71 -13.03 5.34 4.46
N LEU A 72 -12.48 5.94 3.40
CA LEU A 72 -12.00 5.20 2.23
C LEU A 72 -10.89 4.18 2.59
N PHE A 73 -10.00 4.51 3.53
CA PHE A 73 -9.02 3.55 4.03
C PHE A 73 -9.68 2.40 4.80
N LEU A 74 -10.68 2.70 5.65
CA LEU A 74 -11.40 1.68 6.44
C LEU A 74 -12.15 0.70 5.53
N GLU A 75 -12.77 1.20 4.48
CA GLU A 75 -13.58 0.41 3.54
C GLU A 75 -12.74 -0.38 2.53
N ASN A 76 -11.43 -0.14 2.46
CA ASN A 76 -10.58 -0.67 1.40
C ASN A 76 -11.06 -0.22 0.01
N ASP A 77 -11.35 1.07 -0.10
CA ASP A 77 -11.84 1.66 -1.34
C ASP A 77 -10.92 1.33 -2.53
N GLU A 78 -11.51 0.69 -3.52
CA GLU A 78 -10.81 0.15 -4.68
C GLU A 78 -10.19 1.26 -5.54
N GLU A 79 -10.90 2.39 -5.67
CA GLU A 79 -10.46 3.54 -6.45
C GLU A 79 -9.27 4.26 -5.77
N LEU A 80 -9.32 4.44 -4.46
CA LEU A 80 -8.20 4.98 -3.68
C LEU A 80 -6.97 4.09 -3.78
N ALA A 81 -7.14 2.77 -3.65
CA ALA A 81 -6.04 1.83 -3.82
C ALA A 81 -5.46 1.88 -5.25
N TYR A 82 -6.32 2.00 -6.26
CA TYR A 82 -5.90 2.16 -7.66
C TYR A 82 -5.12 3.47 -7.87
N ARG A 83 -5.57 4.59 -7.31
CA ARG A 83 -4.87 5.89 -7.37
C ARG A 83 -3.47 5.80 -6.80
N TYR A 84 -3.32 5.28 -5.58
CA TYR A 84 -1.98 5.07 -5.00
C TYR A 84 -1.12 4.10 -5.82
N GLY A 85 -1.72 3.03 -6.35
CA GLY A 85 -0.99 2.07 -7.17
C GLY A 85 -0.56 2.58 -8.54
N ASN A 86 -1.06 3.74 -8.98
CA ASN A 86 -0.66 4.41 -10.21
C ASN A 86 0.07 5.75 -9.97
N ASP A 87 0.31 6.12 -8.70
CA ASP A 87 1.13 7.28 -8.34
C ASP A 87 2.62 6.86 -8.31
N MET A 88 3.36 7.23 -9.35
CA MET A 88 4.79 6.93 -9.43
C MET A 88 5.61 7.55 -8.30
N ALA A 89 5.23 8.72 -7.79
CA ALA A 89 5.96 9.37 -6.70
C ALA A 89 5.75 8.59 -5.39
N PHE A 90 4.52 8.17 -5.11
CA PHE A 90 4.19 7.27 -4.01
C PHE A 90 4.94 5.93 -4.07
N LEU A 91 5.03 5.34 -5.25
CA LEU A 91 5.74 4.07 -5.44
C LEU A 91 7.26 4.25 -5.27
N LYS A 92 7.84 5.31 -5.86
CA LYS A 92 9.27 5.62 -5.73
C LYS A 92 9.68 5.89 -4.28
N ARG A 93 8.92 6.69 -3.52
CA ARG A 93 9.23 6.96 -2.10
C ARG A 93 9.15 5.71 -1.23
N ASN A 94 8.45 4.68 -1.70
CA ASN A 94 8.40 3.37 -1.07
C ASN A 94 9.48 2.41 -1.57
N ASN A 95 10.41 2.84 -2.44
CA ASN A 95 11.45 2.00 -3.05
C ASN A 95 10.90 0.93 -4.00
N ALA A 96 9.76 1.18 -4.63
CA ALA A 96 9.32 0.36 -5.74
C ALA A 96 10.25 0.55 -6.94
N GLU A 97 10.62 -0.57 -7.56
CA GLU A 97 11.29 -0.57 -8.85
C GLU A 97 10.29 -0.82 -9.97
N PHE A 98 10.57 -0.24 -11.13
CA PHE A 98 9.78 -0.35 -12.34
C PHE A 98 10.64 -1.05 -13.39
N LYS A 99 10.02 -1.91 -14.19
CA LYS A 99 10.69 -2.53 -15.35
C LYS A 99 10.53 -1.64 -16.58
#